data_AF-A0A962AWG7-F1
#
_entry.id   AF-A0A962AWG7-F1
#
_cell.length_a   1.000
_cell.length_b   1.000
_cell.length_c   1.000
_cell.angle_alpha   90.00
_cell.angle_beta   90.00
_cell.angle_gamma   90.00
#
_symmetry.space_group_name_H-M   'P 1'
#
loop_
_entity.id
_entity.type
_entity.pdbx_description
1 polymer ?
#
loop_
_entity_poly.entity_id
_entity_poly.type
_entity_poly.pdbx_seq_one_letter_code
_entity_poly.pdbx_strand_id
1 'polypeptide(L)'
;AVLATQKLIELDKVFSILSPMGSATTLAPLPIVQAAGITNLFSITAAEFTYAMDPKKPEDRLKFNIFSPYYDQARTGIKYLIETKKPKKACIIYQDDEMGKNFTDAYKDQLKAMNIEQGTMVSFKRGATDFSSQVARLKADGCDFVSLGSVTRESVGILTVATKSDYKPTWIAFSPTYVPDVVDLGKEMAEGLYGVGQLEIFYEDTATGKVKQYIEDYKKMFGVAPNLQTTTGYNGMQAFAHYAAQCGKALTTDCLIDKMETGTPFQDIFGQAPVRFSKTNHLGSEELLIAQVQKGRWKAIATHQKYK
;
A
#
# COMPACT_ATOMS: atom_id res chain seq x y z
N ALA A 1 15.80 9.84 7.18
CA ALA A 1 14.69 10.52 6.47
C ALA A 1 14.78 12.03 6.63
N VAL A 2 14.69 12.56 7.86
CA VAL A 2 14.77 14.01 8.15
C VAL A 2 15.99 14.69 7.52
N LEU A 3 17.22 14.26 7.86
CA LEU A 3 18.45 14.86 7.33
C LEU A 3 18.53 14.82 5.79
N ALA A 4 18.11 13.71 5.18
CA ALA A 4 18.06 13.59 3.72
C ALA A 4 17.05 14.57 3.11
N THR A 5 15.90 14.76 3.75
CA THR A 5 14.87 15.71 3.29
C THR A 5 15.35 17.15 3.44
N GLN A 6 16.02 17.48 4.55
CA GLN A 6 16.63 18.80 4.74
C GLN A 6 17.68 19.07 3.67
N LYS A 7 18.56 18.10 3.35
CA LYS A 7 19.50 18.25 2.23
C LYS A 7 18.78 18.54 0.90
N LEU A 8 17.73 17.77 0.58
CA LEU A 8 16.97 17.97 -0.67
C LEU A 8 16.37 19.38 -0.75
N ILE A 9 15.85 19.89 0.36
CA ILE A 9 15.19 21.20 0.44
C ILE A 9 16.21 22.34 0.48
N GLU A 10 17.19 22.25 1.37
CA GLU A 10 18.07 23.36 1.73
C GLU A 10 19.26 23.47 0.78
N LEU A 11 19.81 22.35 0.32
CA LEU A 11 20.98 22.30 -0.55
C LEU A 11 20.59 22.05 -2.01
N ASP A 12 19.85 20.97 -2.27
CA ASP A 12 19.53 20.58 -3.64
C ASP A 12 18.38 21.40 -4.26
N LYS A 13 17.66 22.18 -3.43
CA LYS A 13 16.55 23.07 -3.82
C LYS A 13 15.51 22.38 -4.71
N VAL A 14 15.12 21.16 -4.34
CA VAL A 14 14.16 20.39 -5.14
C VAL A 14 12.79 21.06 -5.24
N PHE A 15 12.12 20.88 -6.38
CA PHE A 15 10.78 21.40 -6.63
C PHE A 15 9.69 20.63 -5.87
N SER A 16 9.84 19.31 -5.71
CA SER A 16 8.85 18.43 -5.08
C SER A 16 9.54 17.19 -4.48
N ILE A 17 8.95 16.62 -3.44
CA ILE A 17 9.31 15.29 -2.91
C ILE A 17 8.36 14.26 -3.51
N LEU A 18 8.90 13.40 -4.37
CA LEU A 18 8.15 12.37 -5.09
C LEU A 18 8.40 10.99 -4.49
N SER A 19 7.32 10.27 -4.22
CA SER A 19 7.31 8.85 -3.82
C SER A 19 8.25 8.48 -2.66
N PRO A 20 8.29 9.24 -1.55
CA PRO A 20 9.00 8.79 -0.35
C PRO A 20 8.37 7.48 0.14
N MET A 21 9.22 6.54 0.53
CA MET A 21 8.78 5.19 0.90
C MET A 21 8.68 5.00 2.41
N GLY A 22 7.58 4.38 2.85
CA GLY A 22 7.31 3.96 4.23
C GLY A 22 6.59 5.01 5.07
N SER A 23 5.66 4.56 5.93
CA SER A 23 4.83 5.47 6.75
C SER A 23 5.64 6.30 7.73
N ALA A 24 6.38 5.66 8.64
CA ALA A 24 7.17 6.37 9.65
C ALA A 24 8.26 7.27 9.04
N THR A 25 8.86 6.82 7.94
CA THR A 25 9.91 7.54 7.20
C THR A 25 9.37 8.73 6.42
N THR A 26 8.12 8.69 5.96
CA THR A 26 7.45 9.81 5.29
C THR A 26 6.83 10.78 6.30
N LEU A 27 6.26 10.28 7.40
CA LEU A 27 5.63 11.10 8.42
C LEU A 27 6.63 12.02 9.12
N ALA A 28 7.81 11.49 9.48
CA ALA A 28 8.80 12.23 10.25
C ALA A 28 9.26 13.56 9.60
N PRO A 29 9.60 13.62 8.30
CA PRO A 29 9.98 14.88 7.65
C PRO A 29 8.82 15.71 7.10
N LEU A 30 7.57 15.20 7.10
CA LEU A 30 6.44 15.88 6.44
C LEU A 30 6.24 17.34 6.89
N PRO A 31 6.34 17.69 8.19
CA PRO A 31 6.24 19.09 8.62
C PRO A 31 7.33 19.99 8.00
N ILE A 32 8.53 19.46 7.75
CA ILE A 32 9.64 20.20 7.12
C ILE A 32 9.33 20.46 5.65
N VAL A 33 8.81 19.45 4.95
CA VAL A 33 8.38 19.55 3.54
C VAL A 33 7.26 20.60 3.40
N GLN A 34 6.27 20.54 4.29
CA GLN A 34 5.15 21.48 4.33
C GLN A 34 5.58 22.91 4.67
N ALA A 35 6.46 23.09 5.67
CA ALA A 35 6.99 24.41 6.03
C ALA A 35 7.82 25.05 4.91
N ALA A 36 8.46 24.23 4.07
CA ALA A 36 9.18 24.69 2.89
C ALA A 36 8.27 25.01 1.69
N GLY A 37 6.96 24.78 1.79
CA GLY A 37 5.99 25.09 0.73
C GLY A 37 6.12 24.18 -0.51
N ILE A 38 6.75 23.02 -0.37
CA ILE A 38 6.93 22.05 -1.46
C ILE A 38 5.98 20.87 -1.31
N THR A 39 5.63 20.24 -2.42
CA THR A 39 4.67 19.13 -2.41
C THR A 39 5.31 17.82 -1.96
N ASN A 40 4.53 17.00 -1.26
CA ASN A 40 4.83 15.60 -0.95
C ASN A 40 3.86 14.70 -1.73
N LEU A 41 4.30 14.18 -2.86
CA LEU A 41 3.42 13.51 -3.82
C LEU A 41 3.67 12.01 -3.86
N PHE A 42 2.56 11.25 -3.90
CA PHE A 42 2.53 9.83 -4.27
C PHE A 42 3.43 8.95 -3.41
N SER A 43 3.45 9.22 -2.10
CA SER A 43 4.23 8.44 -1.12
C SER A 43 3.98 6.95 -1.27
N ILE A 44 5.05 6.14 -1.24
CA ILE A 44 4.98 4.68 -1.24
C ILE A 44 4.63 4.21 0.18
N THR A 45 3.42 4.60 0.56
CA THR A 45 2.66 4.20 1.73
C THR A 45 1.22 4.65 1.50
N ALA A 46 0.26 3.82 1.86
CA ALA A 46 -1.15 4.16 1.75
C ALA A 46 -1.76 4.64 3.08
N ALA A 47 -0.93 5.26 3.93
CA ALA A 47 -1.35 5.78 5.23
C ALA A 47 -2.14 7.08 5.07
N GLU A 48 -3.18 7.24 5.88
CA GLU A 48 -4.16 8.34 5.79
C GLU A 48 -3.53 9.74 5.77
N PHE A 49 -2.50 9.96 6.61
CA PHE A 49 -1.86 11.27 6.77
C PHE A 49 -1.28 11.86 5.48
N THR A 50 -1.09 11.04 4.44
CA THR A 50 -0.49 11.43 3.15
C THR A 50 -1.47 12.09 2.17
N TYR A 51 -2.77 12.04 2.45
CA TYR A 51 -3.81 12.61 1.58
C TYR A 51 -4.96 13.27 2.37
N ALA A 52 -5.15 12.94 3.64
CA ALA A 52 -6.21 13.51 4.46
C ALA A 52 -5.97 15.01 4.69
N MET A 53 -7.01 15.81 4.53
CA MET A 53 -6.96 17.25 4.74
C MET A 53 -7.68 17.65 6.02
N ASP A 54 -6.97 18.36 6.90
CA ASP A 54 -7.57 19.07 8.03
C ASP A 54 -7.82 20.54 7.63
N PRO A 55 -9.06 21.06 7.68
CA PRO A 55 -9.36 22.46 7.41
C PRO A 55 -8.58 23.46 8.30
N LYS A 56 -8.03 23.01 9.43
CA LYS A 56 -7.18 23.81 10.32
C LYS A 56 -5.70 23.81 9.91
N LYS A 57 -5.32 23.02 8.91
CA LYS A 57 -3.95 22.84 8.42
C LYS A 57 -3.89 23.15 6.92
N PRO A 58 -3.82 24.42 6.53
CA PRO A 58 -3.78 24.81 5.11
C PRO A 58 -2.63 24.15 4.34
N GLU A 59 -1.54 23.77 5.02
CA GLU A 59 -0.41 23.02 4.46
C GLU A 59 -0.75 21.59 4.00
N ASP A 60 -1.88 21.04 4.42
CA ASP A 60 -2.36 19.74 3.93
C ASP A 60 -2.72 19.75 2.44
N ARG A 61 -2.85 20.93 1.83
CA ARG A 61 -2.97 21.06 0.37
C ARG A 61 -1.73 20.58 -0.40
N LEU A 62 -0.58 20.43 0.27
CA LEU A 62 0.70 20.09 -0.36
C LEU A 62 0.91 18.58 -0.54
N LYS A 63 0.00 17.74 -0.06
CA LYS A 63 0.14 16.28 -0.08
C LYS A 63 -1.00 15.63 -0.87
N PHE A 64 -0.62 14.68 -1.70
CA PHE A 64 -1.53 13.92 -2.56
C PHE A 64 -1.06 12.49 -2.62
N ASN A 65 -2.00 11.55 -2.70
CA ASN A 65 -1.65 10.16 -2.83
C ASN A 65 -2.50 9.42 -3.86
N ILE A 66 -1.85 8.54 -4.62
CA ILE A 66 -2.49 7.71 -5.66
C ILE A 66 -2.73 6.29 -5.21
N PHE A 67 -2.41 5.95 -3.96
CA PHE A 67 -2.54 4.59 -3.47
C PHE A 67 -3.88 4.35 -2.79
N SER A 68 -4.49 3.19 -3.03
CA SER A 68 -5.68 2.77 -2.28
C SER A 68 -5.32 2.73 -0.78
N PRO A 69 -6.06 3.38 0.13
CA PRO A 69 -5.64 3.47 1.53
C PRO A 69 -5.53 2.13 2.25
N TYR A 70 -4.60 2.02 3.21
CA TYR A 70 -4.49 0.84 4.06
C TYR A 70 -5.77 0.55 4.83
N TYR A 71 -6.43 1.60 5.30
CA TYR A 71 -7.67 1.49 6.06
C TYR A 71 -8.75 0.80 5.20
N ASP A 72 -8.97 1.31 3.99
CA ASP A 72 -9.94 0.78 3.03
C ASP A 72 -9.59 -0.61 2.49
N GLN A 73 -8.30 -0.88 2.27
CA GLN A 73 -7.80 -2.22 1.94
C GLN A 73 -8.19 -3.23 3.03
N ALA A 74 -7.90 -2.92 4.29
CA ALA A 74 -8.22 -3.79 5.40
C ALA A 74 -9.72 -3.99 5.57
N ARG A 75 -10.51 -2.91 5.58
CA ARG A 75 -11.97 -3.02 5.71
C ARG A 75 -12.58 -3.89 4.62
N THR A 76 -12.23 -3.64 3.36
CA THR A 76 -12.79 -4.37 2.23
C THR A 76 -12.37 -5.84 2.23
N GLY A 77 -11.08 -6.11 2.44
CA GLY A 77 -10.56 -7.48 2.47
C GLY A 77 -11.09 -8.31 3.63
N ILE A 78 -11.13 -7.73 4.83
CA ILE A 78 -11.67 -8.38 6.04
C ILE A 78 -13.15 -8.70 5.83
N LYS A 79 -13.94 -7.72 5.38
CA LYS A 79 -15.36 -7.93 5.10
C LYS A 79 -15.57 -9.09 4.13
N TYR A 80 -14.92 -9.03 2.97
CA TYR A 80 -15.04 -10.04 1.91
C TYR A 80 -14.71 -11.45 2.42
N LEU A 81 -13.60 -11.62 3.13
CA LEU A 81 -13.20 -12.94 3.59
C LEU A 81 -14.01 -13.45 4.78
N ILE A 82 -14.47 -12.58 5.67
CA ILE A 82 -15.37 -13.00 6.75
C ILE A 82 -16.70 -13.47 6.16
N GLU A 83 -17.29 -12.75 5.21
CA GLU A 83 -18.55 -13.12 4.57
C GLU A 83 -18.45 -14.43 3.78
N THR A 84 -17.31 -14.67 3.13
CA THR A 84 -17.11 -15.84 2.26
C THR A 84 -16.56 -17.07 2.99
N LYS A 85 -15.67 -16.89 3.98
CA LYS A 85 -15.04 -17.99 4.72
C LYS A 85 -15.73 -18.31 6.04
N LYS A 86 -16.50 -17.35 6.59
CA LYS A 86 -17.24 -17.49 7.84
C LYS A 86 -16.36 -18.01 8.99
N PRO A 87 -15.20 -17.37 9.26
CA PRO A 87 -14.33 -17.77 10.36
C PRO A 87 -15.03 -17.59 11.70
N LYS A 88 -14.64 -18.38 12.70
CA LYS A 88 -15.16 -18.31 14.06
C LYS A 88 -14.46 -17.23 14.88
N LYS A 89 -13.18 -16.96 14.63
CA LYS A 89 -12.37 -16.02 15.40
C LYS A 89 -11.37 -15.29 14.50
N ALA A 90 -11.71 -14.03 14.24
CA ALA A 90 -10.84 -13.09 13.53
C ALA A 90 -9.79 -12.50 14.50
N CYS A 91 -8.54 -12.44 14.06
CA CYS A 91 -7.41 -11.91 14.80
C CYS A 91 -6.52 -11.06 13.89
N ILE A 92 -5.54 -10.35 14.47
CA ILE A 92 -4.58 -9.53 13.72
C ILE A 92 -3.18 -9.63 14.33
N ILE A 93 -2.18 -9.70 13.46
CA ILE A 93 -0.77 -9.47 13.77
C ILE A 93 -0.28 -8.25 13.02
N TYR A 94 0.38 -7.32 13.69
CA TYR A 94 0.75 -6.02 13.09
C TYR A 94 2.09 -5.47 13.55
N GLN A 95 2.73 -4.70 12.67
CA GLN A 95 3.94 -3.95 13.00
C GLN A 95 3.58 -2.79 13.94
N ASP A 96 4.33 -2.60 15.01
CA ASP A 96 4.09 -1.55 15.99
C ASP A 96 4.64 -0.18 15.51
N ASP A 97 3.97 0.38 14.50
CA ASP A 97 4.22 1.70 13.95
C ASP A 97 2.96 2.30 13.27
N GLU A 98 3.14 3.44 12.60
CA GLU A 98 2.05 4.15 11.91
C GLU A 98 1.31 3.30 10.86
N MET A 99 2.01 2.37 10.21
CA MET A 99 1.38 1.47 9.25
C MET A 99 0.48 0.46 9.97
N GLY A 100 0.99 -0.17 11.03
CA GLY A 100 0.18 -1.10 11.82
C GLY A 100 -1.03 -0.43 12.45
N LYS A 101 -0.90 0.83 12.89
CA LYS A 101 -2.04 1.61 13.40
C LYS A 101 -3.20 1.66 12.40
N ASN A 102 -2.93 2.02 11.14
CA ASN A 102 -3.94 2.07 10.08
C ASN A 102 -4.68 0.72 9.93
N PHE A 103 -3.95 -0.39 9.95
CA PHE A 103 -4.55 -1.73 9.88
C PHE A 103 -5.34 -2.11 11.12
N THR A 104 -4.86 -1.75 12.32
CA THR A 104 -5.57 -2.06 13.57
C THR A 104 -6.86 -1.27 13.72
N ASP A 105 -6.88 0.00 13.29
CA ASP A 105 -8.09 0.83 13.33
C ASP A 105 -9.12 0.28 12.35
N ALA A 106 -8.72 -0.01 11.11
CA ALA A 106 -9.58 -0.63 10.11
C ALA A 106 -10.15 -1.99 10.54
N TYR A 107 -9.30 -2.83 11.14
CA TYR A 107 -9.70 -4.13 11.67
C TYR A 107 -10.78 -3.98 12.77
N LYS A 108 -10.54 -3.11 13.76
CA LYS A 108 -11.51 -2.85 14.83
C LYS A 108 -12.83 -2.32 14.28
N ASP A 109 -12.77 -1.32 13.42
CA ASP A 109 -13.96 -0.66 12.92
C ASP A 109 -14.75 -1.56 11.96
N GLN A 110 -14.09 -2.45 11.21
CA GLN A 110 -14.77 -3.40 10.34
C GLN A 110 -15.46 -4.50 11.15
N LEU A 111 -14.81 -5.07 12.16
CA LEU A 111 -15.45 -6.07 13.03
C LEU A 111 -16.63 -5.47 13.78
N LYS A 112 -16.49 -4.25 14.30
CA LYS A 112 -17.59 -3.51 14.92
C LYS A 112 -18.76 -3.30 13.95
N ALA A 113 -18.48 -2.89 12.71
CA ALA A 113 -19.52 -2.70 11.69
C ALA A 113 -20.25 -4.01 11.33
N MET A 114 -19.59 -5.15 11.48
CA MET A 114 -20.15 -6.48 11.23
C MET A 114 -20.77 -7.13 12.47
N ASN A 115 -20.75 -6.45 13.64
CA ASN A 115 -21.13 -7.02 14.93
C ASN A 115 -20.39 -8.32 15.27
N ILE A 116 -19.10 -8.39 14.94
CA ILE A 116 -18.23 -9.53 15.22
C ILE A 116 -17.32 -9.19 16.40
N GLU A 117 -17.17 -10.13 17.33
CA GLU A 117 -16.25 -9.99 18.46
C GLU A 117 -14.80 -9.93 17.97
N GLN A 118 -14.06 -8.96 18.50
CA GLN A 118 -12.64 -8.81 18.22
C GLN A 118 -11.85 -9.93 18.90
N GLY A 119 -11.17 -10.77 18.11
CA GLY A 119 -10.20 -11.72 18.65
C GLY A 119 -8.87 -11.07 19.02
N THR A 120 -7.86 -11.92 19.16
CA THR A 120 -6.53 -11.55 19.65
C THR A 120 -5.82 -10.60 18.69
N MET A 121 -5.23 -9.55 19.25
CA MET A 121 -4.33 -8.65 18.55
C MET A 121 -2.91 -8.83 19.10
N VAL A 122 -1.93 -9.11 18.24
CA VAL A 122 -0.52 -9.22 18.63
C VAL A 122 0.33 -8.28 17.80
N SER A 123 1.32 -7.62 18.42
CA SER A 123 2.23 -6.72 17.74
C SER A 123 3.65 -7.29 17.65
N PHE A 124 4.43 -6.75 16.72
CA PHE A 124 5.87 -6.97 16.62
C PHE A 124 6.59 -5.66 16.26
N LYS A 125 7.86 -5.54 16.64
CA LYS A 125 8.67 -4.36 16.29
C LYS A 125 9.14 -4.43 14.84
N ARG A 126 9.23 -3.26 14.18
CA ARG A 126 9.83 -3.17 12.85
C ARG A 126 11.22 -3.83 12.83
N GLY A 127 11.48 -4.66 11.84
CA GLY A 127 12.75 -5.38 11.73
C GLY A 127 12.83 -6.66 12.56
N ALA A 128 11.76 -7.05 13.27
CA ALA A 128 11.71 -8.34 13.97
C ALA A 128 11.96 -9.53 13.03
N THR A 129 12.61 -10.56 13.56
CA THR A 129 12.95 -11.79 12.82
C THR A 129 12.41 -13.05 13.47
N ASP A 130 11.87 -12.95 14.69
CA ASP A 130 11.23 -14.05 15.42
C ASP A 130 9.77 -13.68 15.71
N PHE A 131 8.87 -14.61 15.36
CA PHE A 131 7.42 -14.47 15.48
C PHE A 131 6.78 -15.61 16.30
N SER A 132 7.61 -16.45 16.94
CA SER A 132 7.19 -17.69 17.58
C SER A 132 6.16 -17.45 18.68
N SER A 133 6.36 -16.43 19.53
CA SER A 133 5.43 -16.11 20.62
C SER A 133 4.11 -15.55 20.11
N GLN A 134 4.13 -14.69 19.10
CA GLN A 134 2.93 -14.12 18.48
C GLN A 134 2.10 -15.22 17.80
N VAL A 135 2.74 -16.08 17.00
CA VAL A 135 2.07 -17.20 16.32
C VAL A 135 1.52 -18.22 17.32
N ALA A 136 2.29 -18.57 18.35
CA ALA A 136 1.82 -19.47 19.41
C ALA A 136 0.59 -18.91 20.11
N ARG A 137 0.55 -17.59 20.38
CA ARG A 137 -0.60 -16.94 21.00
C ARG A 137 -1.84 -16.97 20.11
N LEU A 138 -1.69 -16.62 18.83
CA LEU A 138 -2.80 -16.69 17.85
C LEU A 138 -3.38 -18.11 17.74
N LYS A 139 -2.50 -19.11 17.68
CA LYS A 139 -2.91 -20.53 17.65
C LYS A 139 -3.63 -20.95 18.93
N ALA A 140 -3.05 -20.65 20.08
CA ALA A 140 -3.62 -21.01 21.39
C ALA A 140 -4.99 -20.35 21.63
N ASP A 141 -5.17 -19.12 21.15
CA ASP A 141 -6.43 -18.41 21.24
C ASP A 141 -7.48 -18.89 20.23
N GLY A 142 -7.14 -19.83 19.33
CA GLY A 142 -8.07 -20.42 18.36
C GLY A 142 -8.44 -19.51 17.20
N CYS A 143 -7.58 -18.57 16.84
CA CYS A 143 -7.77 -17.72 15.66
C CYS A 143 -7.81 -18.60 14.39
N ASP A 144 -8.86 -18.48 13.57
CA ASP A 144 -8.99 -19.20 12.29
C ASP A 144 -9.02 -18.24 11.08
N PHE A 145 -8.97 -16.93 11.35
CA PHE A 145 -8.70 -15.87 10.39
C PHE A 145 -7.70 -14.87 10.99
N VAL A 146 -6.66 -14.52 10.25
CA VAL A 146 -5.63 -13.58 10.72
C VAL A 146 -5.29 -12.54 9.65
N SER A 147 -5.48 -11.27 10.01
CA SER A 147 -5.01 -10.13 9.22
C SER A 147 -3.52 -9.85 9.48
N LEU A 148 -2.76 -9.64 8.40
CA LEU A 148 -1.33 -9.36 8.39
C LEU A 148 -1.09 -7.87 8.15
N GLY A 149 -0.99 -7.09 9.24
CA GLY A 149 -0.53 -5.70 9.22
C GLY A 149 0.99 -5.60 9.15
N SER A 150 1.60 -6.27 8.18
CA SER A 150 3.05 -6.50 8.08
C SER A 150 3.59 -6.21 6.68
N VAL A 151 4.91 -6.23 6.52
CA VAL A 151 5.61 -6.08 5.23
C VAL A 151 6.24 -7.42 4.80
N THR A 152 6.68 -7.50 3.54
CA THR A 152 7.23 -8.69 2.88
C THR A 152 7.99 -9.67 3.77
N ARG A 153 9.10 -9.25 4.39
CA ARG A 153 10.01 -10.15 5.12
C ARG A 153 9.36 -10.69 6.40
N GLU A 154 8.74 -9.82 7.17
CA GLU A 154 8.02 -10.15 8.39
C GLU A 154 6.85 -11.09 8.09
N SER A 155 6.09 -10.86 7.01
CA SER A 155 5.01 -11.74 6.55
C SER A 155 5.51 -13.14 6.22
N VAL A 156 6.61 -13.26 5.46
CA VAL A 156 7.22 -14.56 5.17
C VAL A 156 7.69 -15.26 6.45
N GLY A 157 8.28 -14.52 7.40
CA GLY A 157 8.66 -15.06 8.70
C GLY A 157 7.48 -15.60 9.51
N ILE A 158 6.38 -14.83 9.58
CA ILE A 158 5.14 -15.24 10.26
C ILE A 158 4.56 -16.50 9.63
N LEU A 159 4.42 -16.54 8.30
CA LEU A 159 3.90 -17.69 7.56
C LEU A 159 4.78 -18.94 7.74
N THR A 160 6.10 -18.76 7.79
CA THR A 160 7.06 -19.84 8.04
C THR A 160 6.89 -20.45 9.42
N VAL A 161 6.82 -19.61 10.46
CA VAL A 161 6.62 -20.06 11.84
C VAL A 161 5.26 -20.76 12.01
N ALA A 162 4.21 -20.20 11.41
CA ALA A 162 2.87 -20.80 11.42
C ALA A 162 2.85 -22.18 10.75
N THR A 163 3.48 -22.30 9.58
CA THR A 163 3.57 -23.58 8.85
C THR A 163 4.34 -24.64 9.65
N LYS A 164 5.50 -24.29 10.21
CA LYS A 164 6.28 -25.20 11.06
C LYS A 164 5.56 -25.64 12.33
N SER A 165 4.57 -24.86 12.76
CA SER A 165 3.77 -25.12 13.95
C SER A 165 2.40 -25.73 13.61
N ASP A 166 2.16 -26.19 12.38
CA ASP A 166 0.87 -26.71 11.91
C ASP A 166 -0.31 -25.76 12.20
N TYR A 167 -0.09 -24.45 12.03
CA TYR A 167 -1.09 -23.42 12.18
C TYR A 167 -1.43 -22.82 10.83
N LYS A 168 -2.66 -23.07 10.34
CA LYS A 168 -3.10 -22.73 8.98
C LYS A 168 -4.44 -21.98 9.00
N PRO A 169 -4.53 -20.79 9.63
CA PRO A 169 -5.73 -19.97 9.54
C PRO A 169 -5.89 -19.42 8.12
N THR A 170 -7.03 -18.79 7.84
CA THR A 170 -7.15 -17.94 6.66
C THR A 170 -6.31 -16.67 6.87
N TRP A 171 -5.21 -16.55 6.13
CA TRP A 171 -4.36 -15.36 6.15
C TRP A 171 -4.84 -14.35 5.12
N ILE A 172 -4.92 -13.07 5.52
CA ILE A 172 -5.06 -11.95 4.59
C ILE A 172 -3.96 -10.93 4.84
N ALA A 173 -3.34 -10.47 3.77
CA ALA A 173 -2.38 -9.38 3.79
C ALA A 173 -2.83 -8.21 2.90
N PHE A 174 -2.08 -7.13 2.94
CA PHE A 174 -2.38 -5.89 2.23
C PHE A 174 -1.20 -5.48 1.36
N SER A 175 -1.29 -4.33 0.68
CA SER A 175 -0.29 -3.85 -0.28
C SER A 175 1.20 -3.98 0.12
N PRO A 176 1.64 -3.85 1.40
CA PRO A 176 3.05 -4.05 1.75
C PRO A 176 3.53 -5.51 1.68
N THR A 177 2.61 -6.47 1.60
CA THR A 177 2.86 -7.92 1.49
C THR A 177 2.32 -8.49 0.18
N TYR A 178 1.37 -7.83 -0.47
CA TYR A 178 0.88 -8.19 -1.79
C TYR A 178 1.92 -7.79 -2.87
N VAL A 179 3.02 -8.55 -2.93
CA VAL A 179 4.12 -8.38 -3.88
C VAL A 179 4.64 -9.76 -4.34
N PRO A 180 5.26 -9.86 -5.54
CA PRO A 180 5.86 -11.11 -6.02
C PRO A 180 6.86 -11.72 -5.02
N ASP A 181 7.66 -10.87 -4.37
CA ASP A 181 8.72 -11.29 -3.44
C ASP A 181 8.20 -12.15 -2.27
N VAL A 182 6.95 -11.95 -1.82
CA VAL A 182 6.38 -12.79 -0.75
C VAL A 182 6.16 -14.22 -1.22
N VAL A 183 5.80 -14.40 -2.49
CA VAL A 183 5.60 -15.73 -3.07
C VAL A 183 6.95 -16.38 -3.36
N ASP A 184 7.91 -15.62 -3.89
CA ASP A 184 9.26 -16.13 -4.18
C ASP A 184 10.01 -16.56 -2.92
N LEU A 185 9.93 -15.75 -1.86
CA LEU A 185 10.57 -16.01 -0.58
C LEU A 185 9.79 -17.03 0.27
N GLY A 186 8.46 -16.94 0.27
CA GLY A 186 7.58 -17.78 1.07
C GLY A 186 7.32 -19.15 0.47
N LYS A 187 7.45 -19.31 -0.85
CA LYS A 187 7.25 -20.58 -1.57
C LYS A 187 5.94 -21.25 -1.17
N GLU A 188 5.97 -22.53 -0.74
CA GLU A 188 4.78 -23.26 -0.34
C GLU A 188 4.06 -22.65 0.89
N MET A 189 4.74 -21.86 1.72
CA MET A 189 4.15 -21.19 2.89
C MET A 189 3.28 -19.99 2.50
N ALA A 190 3.48 -19.43 1.30
CA ALA A 190 2.64 -18.36 0.77
C ALA A 190 1.38 -18.89 0.09
N GLU A 191 1.30 -20.19 -0.22
CA GLU A 191 0.19 -20.77 -0.96
C GLU A 191 -1.14 -20.58 -0.19
N GLY A 192 -2.16 -20.07 -0.88
CA GLY A 192 -3.47 -19.80 -0.30
C GLY A 192 -3.57 -18.47 0.47
N LEU A 193 -2.47 -17.72 0.63
CA LEU A 193 -2.49 -16.37 1.20
C LEU A 193 -3.40 -15.45 0.39
N TYR A 194 -4.33 -14.78 1.06
CA TYR A 194 -5.11 -13.71 0.45
C TYR A 194 -4.38 -12.38 0.55
N GLY A 195 -4.57 -11.51 -0.43
CA GLY A 195 -3.92 -10.22 -0.52
C GLY A 195 -4.90 -9.18 -1.05
N VAL A 196 -4.86 -7.98 -0.48
CA VAL A 196 -5.52 -6.81 -1.04
C VAL A 196 -4.46 -5.92 -1.68
N GLY A 197 -4.70 -5.54 -2.92
CA GLY A 197 -3.81 -4.68 -3.68
C GLY A 197 -4.59 -3.63 -4.46
N GLN A 198 -3.87 -2.68 -5.05
CA GLN A 198 -4.47 -1.69 -5.95
C GLN A 198 -4.49 -2.17 -7.40
N LEU A 199 -3.51 -2.99 -7.77
CA LEU A 199 -3.30 -3.44 -9.15
C LEU A 199 -2.97 -4.93 -9.19
N GLU A 200 -3.35 -5.58 -10.29
CA GLU A 200 -2.98 -6.96 -10.53
C GLU A 200 -1.46 -7.11 -10.69
N ILE A 201 -0.88 -8.11 -10.03
CA ILE A 201 0.53 -8.43 -10.26
C ILE A 201 0.65 -9.01 -11.67
N PHE A 202 1.32 -8.27 -12.54
CA PHE A 202 1.63 -8.71 -13.90
C PHE A 202 2.84 -9.65 -13.88
N TYR A 203 2.76 -10.70 -14.69
CA TYR A 203 3.85 -11.64 -14.92
C TYR A 203 4.35 -11.48 -16.35
N GLU A 204 5.65 -11.69 -16.53
CA GLU A 204 6.27 -11.54 -17.85
C GLU A 204 5.65 -12.43 -18.92
N ASP A 205 5.29 -13.66 -18.55
CA ASP A 205 4.71 -14.64 -19.47
C ASP A 205 3.26 -14.36 -19.85
N THR A 206 2.57 -13.49 -19.10
CA THR A 206 1.18 -13.08 -19.38
C THR A 206 1.04 -11.61 -19.79
N ALA A 207 2.11 -10.81 -19.69
CA ALA A 207 2.09 -9.40 -20.00
C ALA A 207 1.87 -9.15 -21.51
N THR A 208 1.06 -8.13 -21.81
CA THR A 208 0.76 -7.72 -23.19
C THR A 208 0.85 -6.19 -23.34
N GLY A 209 0.89 -5.71 -24.59
CA GLY A 209 0.84 -4.29 -24.92
C GLY A 209 1.91 -3.45 -24.22
N LYS A 210 1.49 -2.29 -23.69
CA LYS A 210 2.40 -1.33 -23.02
C LYS A 210 3.04 -1.89 -21.75
N VAL A 211 2.36 -2.81 -21.03
CA VAL A 211 2.92 -3.45 -19.83
C VAL A 211 4.08 -4.37 -20.21
N LYS A 212 3.94 -5.14 -21.30
CA LYS A 212 5.04 -5.97 -21.82
C LYS A 212 6.25 -5.11 -22.21
N GLN A 213 6.02 -4.01 -22.93
CA GLN A 213 7.08 -3.07 -23.30
C GLN A 213 7.80 -2.51 -22.06
N TYR A 214 7.04 -2.11 -21.03
CA TYR A 214 7.60 -1.63 -19.77
C TYR A 214 8.51 -2.68 -19.10
N ILE A 215 8.09 -3.95 -19.06
CA ILE A 215 8.90 -5.05 -18.50
C ILE A 215 10.20 -5.24 -19.29
N GLU A 216 10.13 -5.25 -20.62
CA GLU A 216 11.28 -5.41 -21.51
C GLU A 216 12.27 -4.26 -21.37
N ASP A 217 11.77 -3.01 -21.36
CA ASP A 217 12.60 -1.81 -21.20
C ASP A 217 13.28 -1.78 -19.82
N TYR A 218 12.54 -2.13 -18.75
CA TYR A 218 13.09 -2.18 -17.41
C TYR A 218 14.20 -3.25 -17.31
N LYS A 219 13.98 -4.46 -17.85
CA LYS A 219 15.00 -5.50 -17.90
C LYS A 219 16.24 -5.08 -18.69
N LYS A 220 16.06 -4.40 -19.82
CA LYS A 220 17.16 -3.89 -20.63
C LYS A 220 18.02 -2.89 -19.87
N MET A 221 17.42 -2.04 -19.04
CA MET A 221 18.13 -1.03 -18.24
C MET A 221 18.78 -1.60 -16.98
N PHE A 222 18.11 -2.52 -16.28
CA PHE A 222 18.50 -2.92 -14.91
C PHE A 222 18.89 -4.40 -14.77
N GLY A 223 18.72 -5.22 -15.81
CA GLY A 223 19.07 -6.65 -15.81
C GLY A 223 18.11 -7.55 -15.03
N VAL A 224 17.04 -6.99 -14.45
CA VAL A 224 16.03 -7.72 -13.64
C VAL A 224 14.62 -7.30 -14.05
N ALA A 225 13.62 -8.16 -13.79
CA ALA A 225 12.22 -7.81 -14.01
C ALA A 225 11.76 -6.70 -13.04
N PRO A 226 10.81 -5.82 -13.45
CA PRO A 226 10.22 -4.87 -12.52
C PRO A 226 9.38 -5.60 -11.47
N ASN A 227 9.36 -5.05 -10.26
CA ASN A 227 8.44 -5.44 -9.17
C ASN A 227 7.42 -4.32 -8.87
N LEU A 228 6.50 -4.56 -7.92
CA LEU A 228 5.44 -3.60 -7.60
C LEU A 228 6.01 -2.23 -7.19
N GLN A 229 7.11 -2.18 -6.45
CA GLN A 229 7.75 -0.93 -6.02
C GLN A 229 8.32 -0.14 -7.20
N THR A 230 8.92 -0.81 -8.18
CA THR A 230 9.42 -0.15 -9.39
C THR A 230 8.29 0.38 -10.27
N THR A 231 7.18 -0.37 -10.36
CA THR A 231 5.98 0.04 -11.10
C THR A 231 5.28 1.22 -10.44
N THR A 232 5.24 1.18 -9.11
CA THR A 232 4.78 2.29 -8.29
C THR A 232 5.59 3.56 -8.54
N GLY A 233 6.94 3.48 -8.54
CA GLY A 233 7.81 4.62 -8.83
C GLY A 233 7.62 5.14 -10.25
N TYR A 234 7.47 4.23 -11.23
CA TYR A 234 7.15 4.59 -12.61
C TYR A 234 5.82 5.35 -12.70
N ASN A 235 4.75 4.83 -12.10
CA ASN A 235 3.44 5.49 -12.09
C ASN A 235 3.47 6.85 -11.38
N GLY A 236 4.17 6.95 -10.24
CA GLY A 236 4.33 8.23 -9.53
C GLY A 236 5.00 9.30 -10.40
N MET A 237 6.05 8.94 -11.13
CA MET A 237 6.73 9.86 -12.03
C MET A 237 5.87 10.22 -13.26
N GLN A 238 5.17 9.24 -13.84
CA GLN A 238 4.27 9.47 -14.97
C GLN A 238 3.09 10.38 -14.59
N ALA A 239 2.51 10.17 -13.40
CA ALA A 239 1.45 11.03 -12.87
C ALA A 239 1.95 12.46 -12.64
N PHE A 240 3.14 12.61 -12.03
CA PHE A 240 3.76 13.93 -11.86
C PHE A 240 3.98 14.64 -13.19
N ALA A 241 4.59 13.96 -14.17
CA ALA A 241 4.85 14.51 -15.48
C ALA A 241 3.55 14.91 -16.20
N HIS A 242 2.50 14.10 -16.10
CA HIS A 242 1.19 14.38 -16.69
C HIS A 242 0.56 15.68 -16.16
N TYR A 243 0.57 15.91 -14.85
CA TYR A 243 0.03 17.14 -14.26
C TYR A 243 0.96 18.34 -14.46
N ALA A 244 2.27 18.14 -14.32
CA ALA A 244 3.25 19.21 -14.56
C ALA A 244 3.23 19.71 -16.01
N ALA A 245 3.04 18.84 -16.99
CA ALA A 245 2.92 19.22 -18.40
C ALA A 245 1.73 20.15 -18.67
N GLN A 246 0.65 20.03 -17.90
CA GLN A 246 -0.52 20.91 -18.02
C GLN A 246 -0.27 22.35 -17.54
N CYS A 247 0.86 22.61 -16.85
CA CYS A 247 1.34 23.96 -16.52
C CYS A 247 2.14 24.63 -17.65
N GLY A 248 2.53 23.88 -18.68
CA GLY A 248 3.43 24.38 -19.71
C GLY A 248 4.76 24.84 -19.11
N LYS A 249 5.28 25.99 -19.59
CA LYS A 249 6.58 26.54 -19.14
C LYS A 249 6.51 27.19 -17.76
N ALA A 250 5.33 27.47 -17.23
CA ALA A 250 5.12 28.17 -15.96
C ALA A 250 4.87 27.18 -14.80
N LEU A 251 5.73 26.17 -14.67
CA LEU A 251 5.62 25.18 -13.59
C LEU A 251 5.94 25.84 -12.24
N THR A 252 4.91 25.98 -11.41
CA THR A 252 4.99 26.41 -10.01
C THR A 252 4.25 25.41 -9.13
N THR A 253 4.51 25.43 -7.81
CA THR A 253 3.76 24.62 -6.85
C THR A 253 2.24 24.84 -6.98
N ASP A 254 1.81 26.10 -7.06
CA ASP A 254 0.39 26.43 -7.18
C ASP A 254 -0.21 25.97 -8.50
N CYS A 255 0.51 26.10 -9.62
CA CYS A 255 0.03 25.56 -10.88
C CYS A 255 -0.09 24.04 -10.83
N LEU A 256 0.92 23.34 -10.27
CA LEU A 256 0.89 21.89 -10.16
C LEU A 256 -0.32 21.44 -9.35
N ILE A 257 -0.56 22.06 -8.18
CA ILE A 257 -1.72 21.76 -7.33
C ILE A 257 -3.03 22.04 -8.08
N ASP A 258 -3.17 23.19 -8.73
CA ASP A 258 -4.34 23.53 -9.54
C ASP A 258 -4.60 22.48 -10.63
N LYS A 259 -3.56 22.01 -11.34
CA LYS A 259 -3.70 20.97 -12.37
C LYS A 259 -3.97 19.59 -11.82
N MET A 260 -3.46 19.26 -10.64
CA MET A 260 -3.87 18.03 -9.95
C MET A 260 -5.35 18.06 -9.57
N GLU A 261 -5.84 19.18 -9.03
CA GLU A 261 -7.21 19.35 -8.55
C GLU A 261 -8.26 19.54 -9.66
N THR A 262 -7.88 20.08 -10.83
CA THR A 262 -8.82 20.52 -11.88
C THR A 262 -8.50 19.98 -13.27
N GLY A 263 -7.29 19.46 -13.47
CA GLY A 263 -6.81 19.03 -14.77
C GLY A 263 -7.38 17.70 -15.24
N THR A 264 -6.90 17.27 -16.40
CA THR A 264 -7.28 15.97 -16.95
C THR A 264 -6.76 14.84 -16.06
N PRO A 265 -7.57 13.81 -15.73
CA PRO A 265 -7.13 12.67 -14.94
C PRO A 265 -5.94 11.94 -15.58
N PHE A 266 -5.02 11.45 -14.74
CA PHE A 266 -3.92 10.60 -15.21
C PHE A 266 -4.41 9.15 -15.36
N GLN A 267 -4.22 8.57 -16.54
CA GLN A 267 -4.50 7.15 -16.81
C GLN A 267 -3.18 6.39 -16.97
N ASP A 268 -2.98 5.36 -16.14
CA ASP A 268 -1.79 4.52 -16.24
C ASP A 268 -1.88 3.49 -17.36
N ILE A 269 -0.76 2.81 -17.60
CA ILE A 269 -0.66 1.72 -18.58
C ILE A 269 -1.04 0.35 -18.00
N PHE A 270 -1.31 0.28 -16.70
CA PHE A 270 -1.47 -0.97 -15.96
C PHE A 270 -2.94 -1.32 -15.67
N GLY A 271 -3.88 -0.56 -16.24
CA GLY A 271 -5.30 -0.86 -16.20
C GLY A 271 -6.00 -0.41 -14.91
N GLN A 272 -5.38 0.47 -14.12
CA GLN A 272 -6.06 1.07 -12.98
C GLN A 272 -7.12 2.08 -13.44
N ALA A 273 -8.10 2.35 -12.57
CA ALA A 273 -9.00 3.49 -12.76
C ALA A 273 -8.20 4.80 -12.86
N PRO A 274 -8.65 5.78 -13.68
CA PRO A 274 -7.95 7.06 -13.79
C PRO A 274 -7.79 7.74 -12.43
N VAL A 275 -6.57 8.22 -12.15
CA VAL A 275 -6.24 9.00 -10.97
C VAL A 275 -6.96 10.35 -11.02
N ARG A 276 -7.77 10.64 -10.00
CA ARG A 276 -8.57 11.86 -9.91
C ARG A 276 -8.43 12.53 -8.57
N PHE A 277 -8.08 13.81 -8.57
CA PHE A 277 -8.12 14.65 -7.37
C PHE A 277 -9.17 15.74 -7.51
N SER A 278 -9.46 16.40 -6.40
CA SER A 278 -10.24 17.62 -6.36
C SER A 278 -9.76 18.49 -5.21
N LYS A 279 -10.22 19.74 -5.15
CA LYS A 279 -9.97 20.68 -4.03
C LYS A 279 -10.34 20.13 -2.66
N THR A 280 -11.17 19.10 -2.59
CA THR A 280 -11.67 18.50 -1.35
C THR A 280 -11.27 17.03 -1.20
N ASN A 281 -10.56 16.46 -2.17
CA ASN A 281 -10.10 15.06 -2.12
C ASN A 281 -8.73 14.89 -2.81
N HIS A 282 -7.69 14.74 -1.99
CA HIS A 282 -6.31 14.51 -2.45
C HIS A 282 -5.94 13.02 -2.49
N LEU A 283 -6.93 12.13 -2.40
CA LEU A 283 -6.80 10.70 -2.64
C LEU A 283 -7.28 10.36 -4.05
N GLY A 284 -6.33 9.96 -4.89
CA GLY A 284 -6.50 9.72 -6.32
C GLY A 284 -7.02 8.33 -6.70
N SER A 285 -6.95 7.39 -5.76
CA SER A 285 -7.45 6.02 -5.93
C SER A 285 -8.90 5.91 -5.44
N GLU A 286 -9.67 5.04 -6.08
CA GLU A 286 -11.05 4.70 -5.72
C GLU A 286 -11.35 3.19 -5.73
N GLU A 287 -10.41 2.38 -6.23
CA GLU A 287 -10.60 0.96 -6.42
C GLU A 287 -9.45 0.16 -5.80
N LEU A 288 -9.77 -1.07 -5.44
CA LEU A 288 -8.83 -2.10 -5.01
C LEU A 288 -9.23 -3.45 -5.61
N LEU A 289 -8.37 -4.44 -5.45
CA LEU A 289 -8.64 -5.81 -5.77
C LEU A 289 -8.31 -6.72 -4.60
N ILE A 290 -8.91 -7.90 -4.61
CA ILE A 290 -8.58 -9.02 -3.74
C ILE A 290 -7.99 -10.11 -4.62
N ALA A 291 -6.89 -10.67 -4.17
CA ALA A 291 -6.17 -11.75 -4.83
C ALA A 291 -5.87 -12.88 -3.85
N GLN A 292 -5.48 -14.02 -4.39
CA GLN A 292 -4.97 -15.15 -3.64
C GLN A 292 -3.73 -15.72 -4.32
N VAL A 293 -2.75 -16.17 -3.53
CA VAL A 293 -1.67 -16.99 -4.06
C VAL A 293 -2.23 -18.37 -4.45
N GLN A 294 -2.12 -18.69 -5.73
CA GLN A 294 -2.54 -19.95 -6.34
C GLN A 294 -1.43 -20.45 -7.26
N LYS A 295 -0.94 -21.67 -7.01
CA LYS A 295 0.15 -22.30 -7.78
C LYS A 295 1.40 -21.41 -7.84
N GLY A 296 1.78 -20.84 -6.71
CA GLY A 296 2.95 -19.97 -6.62
C GLY A 296 2.81 -18.64 -7.38
N ARG A 297 1.59 -18.14 -7.60
CA ARG A 297 1.33 -16.82 -8.17
C ARG A 297 0.15 -16.14 -7.51
N TRP A 298 0.25 -14.85 -7.25
CA TRP A 298 -0.92 -14.00 -7.01
C TRP A 298 -1.86 -14.04 -8.21
N LYS A 299 -3.13 -14.34 -7.95
CA LYS A 299 -4.22 -14.30 -8.92
C LYS A 299 -5.36 -13.46 -8.36
N ALA A 300 -5.81 -12.46 -9.12
CA ALA A 300 -6.99 -11.68 -8.74
C ALA A 300 -8.23 -12.59 -8.66
N ILE A 301 -9.02 -12.44 -7.59
CA ILE A 301 -10.27 -13.17 -7.35
C ILE A 301 -11.48 -12.25 -7.26
N ALA A 302 -11.27 -10.96 -6.96
CA ALA A 302 -12.29 -9.92 -7.05
C ALA A 302 -11.61 -8.61 -7.48
N THR A 303 -12.00 -8.06 -8.62
CA THR A 303 -11.45 -6.82 -9.18
C THR A 303 -12.43 -5.66 -9.02
N HIS A 304 -11.95 -4.43 -9.20
CA HIS A 304 -12.76 -3.19 -9.18
C HIS A 304 -13.63 -3.03 -7.93
N GLN A 305 -13.11 -3.45 -6.78
CA GLN A 305 -13.79 -3.27 -5.51
C GLN A 305 -13.70 -1.79 -5.12
N LYS A 306 -14.85 -1.12 -5.06
CA LYS A 306 -14.94 0.27 -4.59
C LYS A 306 -15.02 0.27 -3.07
N TYR A 307 -14.37 1.25 -2.46
CA TYR A 307 -14.32 1.43 -1.00
C TYR A 307 -14.85 2.80 -0.54
N LYS A 308 -15.36 3.60 -1.48
CA LYS A 308 -16.12 4.83 -1.23
C LYS A 308 -17.58 4.60 -1.59
#